data_AF-A0A0C1EFV3-F1
#
_entry.id   AF-A0A0C1EFV3-F1
#
_cell.length_a   1.000
_cell.length_b   1.000
_cell.length_c   1.000
_cell.angle_alpha   90.00
_cell.angle_beta   90.00
_cell.angle_gamma   90.00
#
_symmetry.space_group_name_H-M   'P 1'
#
loop_
_entity.id
_entity.type
_entity.pdbx_description
1 polymer ?
#
loop_
_entity_poly.entity_id
_entity_poly.type
_entity_poly.pdbx_seq_one_letter_code
_entity_poly.pdbx_strand_id
1 'polypeptide(L)'
;MTTQRRNPQPGTATSPSPSPRSLSLFPRGEYHRGSSTTDSRGPCPIMNSLANHGYIARSGRNITKPELLSALAEIGLAYTARIALCNIAFKVHADEGDPNAPPGSSRLGFRDPGQVNDQGEDVLDLEQVGRAKAMEHDVSLTRQDRELGDPMRLDRGMYERLLTVASANRKEKKEKKSFYLWSLALYRRALHAEHSKSNKQLTFGIPQHTAACLEVSAMQAVFGKGVFSGVPAEYYEAVLGEERLPYREGWTPRRFMLLVEILTFAIFVAVLAWPFWPF
;
A
#
# COMPACT_ATOMS: atom_id res chain seq x y z
N MET A 1 -26.45 -64.81 -32.06
CA MET A 1 -25.67 -63.57 -31.88
C MET A 1 -26.49 -62.41 -32.42
N THR A 2 -27.24 -61.73 -31.55
CA THR A 2 -27.95 -60.48 -31.89
C THR A 2 -28.06 -59.66 -30.61
N THR A 3 -27.06 -58.83 -30.35
CA THR A 3 -26.99 -57.98 -29.16
C THR A 3 -27.75 -56.67 -29.40
N GLN A 4 -28.74 -56.41 -28.54
CA GLN A 4 -29.53 -55.19 -28.48
C GLN A 4 -28.66 -53.95 -28.24
N ARG A 5 -28.96 -52.89 -28.99
CA ARG A 5 -28.44 -51.53 -28.76
C ARG A 5 -29.05 -50.93 -27.49
N ARG A 6 -28.21 -50.51 -26.54
CA ARG A 6 -28.58 -49.58 -25.47
C ARG A 6 -28.37 -48.14 -25.97
N ASN A 7 -29.41 -47.32 -25.89
CA ASN A 7 -29.28 -45.87 -26.04
C ASN A 7 -28.59 -45.27 -24.79
N PRO A 8 -27.65 -44.33 -24.95
CA PRO A 8 -27.11 -43.56 -23.83
C PRO A 8 -28.07 -42.44 -23.41
N GLN A 9 -28.18 -42.23 -22.10
CA GLN A 9 -28.92 -41.12 -21.49
C GLN A 9 -28.31 -39.76 -21.85
N PRO A 10 -29.12 -38.69 -21.92
CA PRO A 10 -28.62 -37.34 -22.19
C PRO A 10 -27.80 -36.85 -20.98
N GLY A 11 -26.49 -36.69 -21.18
CA GLY A 11 -25.60 -36.09 -20.21
C GLY A 11 -26.03 -34.65 -19.92
N THR A 12 -26.08 -34.31 -18.63
CA THR A 12 -26.22 -32.94 -18.15
C THR A 12 -25.12 -32.09 -18.77
N ALA A 13 -25.52 -31.12 -19.60
CA ALA A 13 -24.63 -30.11 -20.13
C ALA A 13 -24.04 -29.30 -18.97
N THR A 14 -22.85 -29.66 -18.53
CA THR A 14 -22.01 -28.79 -17.71
C THR A 14 -21.60 -27.62 -18.60
N SER A 15 -22.21 -26.47 -18.32
CA SER A 15 -21.79 -25.18 -18.86
C SER A 15 -20.27 -25.01 -18.69
N PRO A 16 -19.54 -24.60 -19.73
CA PRO A 16 -18.10 -24.44 -19.64
C PRO A 16 -17.75 -23.34 -18.64
N SER A 17 -16.94 -23.72 -17.65
CA SER A 17 -16.26 -22.81 -16.72
C SER A 17 -15.41 -21.79 -17.51
N PRO A 18 -15.55 -20.48 -17.27
CA PRO A 18 -14.67 -19.51 -17.90
C PRO A 18 -13.42 -19.28 -17.03
N SER A 19 -12.23 -19.56 -17.58
CA SER A 19 -10.96 -18.95 -17.16
C SER A 19 -10.03 -18.79 -18.37
N PRO A 20 -8.99 -17.92 -18.35
CA PRO A 20 -8.64 -16.86 -17.41
C PRO A 20 -8.25 -15.53 -18.11
N ARG A 21 -8.97 -14.46 -17.77
CA ARG A 21 -8.67 -13.01 -17.89
C ARG A 21 -10.04 -12.38 -18.08
N SER A 22 -10.71 -12.01 -16.99
CA SER A 22 -11.73 -10.99 -17.12
C SER A 22 -10.99 -9.77 -17.69
N LEU A 23 -11.20 -9.47 -18.97
CA LEU A 23 -10.87 -8.17 -19.52
C LEU A 23 -11.49 -7.18 -18.54
N SER A 24 -10.65 -6.51 -17.77
CA SER A 24 -11.07 -5.39 -16.95
C SER A 24 -11.95 -4.52 -17.84
N LEU A 25 -13.21 -4.31 -17.44
CA LEU A 25 -14.20 -3.51 -18.19
C LEU A 25 -13.64 -2.14 -18.59
N PHE A 26 -12.61 -1.68 -17.87
CA PHE A 26 -11.95 -0.41 -18.05
C PHE A 26 -10.50 -0.58 -18.57
N PRO A 27 -10.02 0.30 -19.45
CA PRO A 27 -8.63 0.37 -19.84
C PRO A 27 -7.65 0.46 -18.64
N ARG A 28 -6.43 -0.08 -18.83
CA ARG A 28 -5.32 0.13 -17.89
C ARG A 28 -4.96 1.61 -17.83
N GLY A 29 -4.76 2.13 -16.63
CA GLY A 29 -4.46 3.54 -16.35
C GLY A 29 -5.69 4.41 -16.11
N GLU A 30 -6.88 3.97 -16.53
CA GLU A 30 -8.13 4.70 -16.27
C GLU A 30 -8.58 4.51 -14.81
N TYR A 31 -8.89 5.61 -14.12
CA TYR A 31 -9.34 5.57 -12.74
C TYR A 31 -10.79 5.10 -12.63
N HIS A 32 -10.98 4.01 -11.88
CA HIS A 32 -12.27 3.51 -11.43
C HIS A 32 -12.14 3.09 -9.98
N ARG A 33 -12.90 3.73 -9.10
CA ARG A 33 -12.88 3.38 -7.68
C ARG A 33 -13.42 1.97 -7.51
N GLY A 34 -12.61 1.10 -6.89
CA GLY A 34 -13.03 -0.26 -6.55
C GLY A 34 -14.21 -0.27 -5.59
N SER A 35 -15.01 -1.32 -5.68
CA SER A 35 -16.13 -1.56 -4.78
C SER A 35 -15.62 -1.98 -3.40
N SER A 36 -16.07 -1.29 -2.36
CA SER A 36 -15.70 -1.62 -0.98
C SER A 36 -16.29 -2.94 -0.46
N THR A 37 -17.21 -3.57 -1.20
CA THR A 37 -17.87 -4.82 -0.81
C THR A 37 -17.32 -6.05 -1.53
N THR A 38 -16.73 -5.88 -2.72
CA THR A 38 -16.25 -7.00 -3.54
C THR A 38 -14.75 -6.98 -3.75
N ASP A 39 -14.11 -5.82 -3.77
CA ASP A 39 -12.69 -5.72 -4.08
C ASP A 39 -11.84 -5.72 -2.79
N SER A 40 -10.70 -6.41 -2.83
CA SER A 40 -9.71 -6.42 -1.77
C SER A 40 -8.92 -5.12 -1.80
N ARG A 41 -8.76 -4.47 -0.65
CA ARG A 41 -7.98 -3.25 -0.47
C ARG A 41 -7.21 -3.35 0.84
N GLY A 42 -6.05 -2.70 0.88
CA GLY A 42 -5.14 -2.70 2.02
C GLY A 42 -5.08 -1.36 2.74
N PRO A 43 -4.24 -1.23 3.78
CA PRO A 43 -3.95 0.05 4.42
C PRO A 43 -3.11 0.98 3.52
N CYS A 44 -2.47 0.44 2.47
CA CYS A 44 -1.59 1.20 1.59
C CYS A 44 -2.37 1.95 0.50
N PRO A 45 -2.47 3.29 0.57
CA PRO A 45 -3.24 4.09 -0.39
C PRO A 45 -2.67 4.04 -1.81
N ILE A 46 -1.34 3.86 -1.95
CA ILE A 46 -0.70 3.74 -3.26
C ILE A 46 -1.10 2.44 -3.94
N MET A 47 -1.06 1.30 -3.24
CA MET A 47 -1.47 0.01 -3.84
C MET A 47 -2.96 0.00 -4.17
N ASN A 48 -3.80 0.59 -3.32
CA ASN A 48 -5.22 0.78 -3.61
C ASN A 48 -5.42 1.64 -4.87
N SER A 49 -4.63 2.70 -5.04
CA SER A 49 -4.62 3.52 -6.25
C SER A 49 -4.20 2.72 -7.48
N LEU A 50 -3.16 1.91 -7.39
CA LEU A 50 -2.72 1.05 -8.50
C LEU A 50 -3.82 0.08 -8.94
N ALA A 51 -4.56 -0.51 -8.00
CA ALA A 51 -5.73 -1.35 -8.31
C ALA A 51 -6.87 -0.54 -8.93
N ASN A 52 -7.19 0.64 -8.39
CA ASN A 52 -8.22 1.53 -8.94
C ASN A 52 -7.87 2.05 -10.35
N HIS A 53 -6.60 2.03 -10.75
CA HIS A 53 -6.18 2.34 -12.12
C HIS A 53 -5.98 1.09 -12.99
N GLY A 54 -6.10 -0.12 -12.45
CA GLY A 54 -5.85 -1.37 -13.19
C GLY A 54 -4.37 -1.59 -13.55
N TYR A 55 -3.44 -0.98 -12.80
CA TYR A 55 -2.01 -1.27 -12.93
C TYR A 55 -1.63 -2.61 -12.29
N ILE A 56 -2.38 -2.99 -11.25
CA ILE A 56 -2.51 -4.34 -10.73
C ILE A 56 -3.99 -4.76 -10.87
N ALA A 57 -4.31 -6.04 -10.63
CA ALA A 57 -5.67 -6.56 -10.65
C ALA A 57 -6.65 -5.64 -9.90
N ARG A 58 -7.71 -5.18 -10.58
CA ARG A 58 -8.69 -4.22 -10.00
C ARG A 58 -9.42 -4.77 -8.79
N SER A 59 -9.62 -6.08 -8.75
CA SER A 59 -10.15 -6.83 -7.61
C SER A 59 -9.24 -6.77 -6.38
N GLY A 60 -7.99 -6.35 -6.54
CA GLY A 60 -6.96 -6.37 -5.49
C GLY A 60 -6.56 -7.77 -5.06
N ARG A 61 -6.86 -8.80 -5.86
CA ARG A 61 -6.55 -10.20 -5.56
C ARG A 61 -5.74 -10.83 -6.67
N ASN A 62 -5.04 -11.91 -6.34
CA ASN A 62 -4.29 -12.73 -7.29
C ASN A 62 -3.17 -11.94 -7.99
N ILE A 63 -2.53 -11.00 -7.27
CA ILE A 63 -1.51 -10.11 -7.82
C ILE A 63 -0.18 -10.84 -7.86
N THR A 64 0.42 -10.95 -9.05
CA THR A 64 1.73 -11.60 -9.20
C THR A 64 2.88 -10.64 -8.91
N LYS A 65 4.05 -11.18 -8.57
CA LYS A 65 5.25 -10.37 -8.31
C LYS A 65 5.68 -9.51 -9.52
N PRO A 66 5.71 -10.03 -10.76
CA PRO A 66 6.03 -9.21 -11.93
C PRO A 66 5.00 -8.09 -12.17
N GLU A 67 3.73 -8.35 -11.90
CA GLU A 67 2.66 -7.35 -12.02
C GLU A 67 2.86 -6.21 -11.02
N LEU A 68 3.10 -6.52 -9.74
CA LEU A 68 3.38 -5.49 -8.74
C LEU A 68 4.68 -4.72 -9.06
N LEU A 69 5.72 -5.41 -9.52
CA LEU A 69 6.98 -4.78 -9.92
C LEU A 69 6.79 -3.79 -11.07
N SER A 70 5.95 -4.15 -12.06
CA SER A 70 5.56 -3.29 -13.18
C SER A 70 4.73 -2.11 -12.69
N ALA A 71 3.73 -2.33 -11.85
CA ALA A 71 2.86 -1.28 -11.32
C ALA A 71 3.62 -0.23 -10.49
N LEU A 72 4.60 -0.67 -9.67
CA LEU A 72 5.46 0.28 -8.95
C LEU A 72 6.38 1.07 -9.91
N ALA A 73 6.71 0.53 -11.09
CA ALA A 73 7.46 1.25 -12.10
C ALA A 73 6.63 2.39 -12.72
N GLU A 74 5.33 2.19 -12.87
CA GLU A 74 4.38 3.19 -13.42
C GLU A 74 4.35 4.48 -12.59
N ILE A 75 4.58 4.37 -11.27
CA ILE A 75 4.68 5.53 -10.37
C ILE A 75 6.11 6.08 -10.25
N GLY A 76 7.06 5.54 -11.01
CA GLY A 76 8.45 6.00 -11.04
C GLY A 76 9.27 5.64 -9.79
N LEU A 77 8.85 4.62 -9.02
CA LEU A 77 9.60 4.20 -7.83
C LEU A 77 10.96 3.61 -8.23
N ALA A 78 12.01 3.91 -7.45
CA ALA A 78 13.38 3.46 -7.71
C ALA A 78 13.45 1.94 -7.94
N TYR A 79 14.18 1.49 -8.98
CA TYR A 79 14.25 0.08 -9.37
C TYR A 79 14.64 -0.84 -8.19
N THR A 80 15.67 -0.47 -7.44
CA THR A 80 16.14 -1.24 -6.28
C THR A 80 15.11 -1.26 -5.14
N ALA A 81 14.39 -0.16 -4.90
CA ALA A 81 13.30 -0.11 -3.93
C ALA A 81 12.17 -1.06 -4.31
N ARG A 82 11.77 -1.08 -5.60
CA ARG A 82 10.74 -1.97 -6.13
C ARG A 82 11.09 -3.44 -5.92
N ILE A 83 12.32 -3.82 -6.28
CA ILE A 83 12.82 -5.18 -6.10
C ILE A 83 12.83 -5.57 -4.62
N ALA A 84 13.36 -4.70 -3.74
CA ALA A 84 13.40 -4.96 -2.30
C ALA A 84 11.99 -5.15 -1.71
N LEU A 85 11.07 -4.24 -2.01
CA LEU A 85 9.68 -4.31 -1.55
C LEU A 85 8.98 -5.59 -2.05
N CYS A 86 9.10 -5.89 -3.34
CA CYS A 86 8.47 -7.10 -3.90
C CYS A 86 9.11 -8.39 -3.36
N ASN A 87 10.42 -8.40 -3.11
CA ASN A 87 11.09 -9.55 -2.50
C ASN A 87 10.65 -9.79 -1.05
N ILE A 88 10.32 -8.74 -0.30
CA ILE A 88 9.81 -8.85 1.06
C ILE A 88 8.33 -9.23 1.04
N ALA A 89 7.49 -8.49 0.30
CA ALA A 89 6.04 -8.68 0.25
C ALA A 89 5.64 -10.11 -0.18
N PHE A 90 6.39 -10.71 -1.12
CA PHE A 90 6.08 -12.05 -1.63
C PHE A 90 6.67 -13.20 -0.79
N LYS A 91 7.29 -12.93 0.36
CA LYS A 91 7.60 -13.98 1.33
C LYS A 91 6.32 -14.41 2.05
N VAL A 92 6.32 -15.67 2.45
CA VAL A 92 5.33 -16.19 3.41
C VAL A 92 5.52 -15.48 4.74
N HIS A 93 4.43 -15.00 5.33
CA HIS A 93 4.44 -14.44 6.68
C HIS A 93 4.64 -15.55 7.71
N ALA A 94 5.55 -15.32 8.66
CA ALA A 94 5.64 -16.13 9.87
C ALA A 94 6.06 -15.26 11.05
N ASP A 95 5.46 -15.51 12.21
CA ASP A 95 5.87 -14.86 13.45
C ASP A 95 7.27 -15.36 13.86
N GLU A 96 7.99 -14.52 14.61
CA GLU A 96 9.34 -14.87 15.06
C GLU A 96 9.30 -16.11 15.97
N GLY A 97 10.13 -17.11 15.64
CA GLY A 97 10.21 -18.35 16.41
C GLY A 97 9.10 -19.37 16.10
N ASP A 98 8.25 -19.15 15.10
CA ASP A 98 7.25 -20.15 14.68
C ASP A 98 7.95 -21.45 14.21
N PRO A 99 7.80 -22.58 14.92
CA PRO A 99 8.46 -23.83 14.57
C PRO A 99 7.90 -24.46 13.29
N ASN A 100 6.74 -24.01 12.80
CA ASN A 100 6.09 -24.49 11.60
C ASN A 100 6.29 -23.57 10.39
N ALA A 101 7.08 -22.50 10.54
CA ALA A 101 7.33 -21.55 9.46
C ALA A 101 8.01 -22.24 8.26
N PRO A 102 7.44 -22.13 7.04
CA PRO A 102 8.11 -22.62 5.84
C PRO A 102 9.50 -21.99 5.66
N PRO A 103 10.49 -22.69 5.08
CA PRO A 103 11.79 -22.12 4.81
C PRO A 103 11.71 -20.84 3.97
N GLY A 104 12.45 -19.80 4.38
CA GLY A 104 12.45 -18.51 3.70
C GLY A 104 11.30 -17.56 4.07
N SER A 105 10.42 -17.96 5.00
CA SER A 105 9.40 -17.08 5.59
C SER A 105 10.01 -15.85 6.26
N SER A 106 9.19 -14.82 6.47
CA SER A 106 9.61 -13.58 7.11
C SER A 106 8.46 -12.92 7.85
N ARG A 107 8.75 -12.35 9.01
CA ARG A 107 7.79 -11.50 9.74
C ARG A 107 7.31 -10.30 8.92
N LEU A 108 8.05 -9.86 7.90
CA LEU A 108 7.64 -8.75 7.02
C LEU A 108 6.95 -9.22 5.73
N GLY A 109 6.87 -10.54 5.52
CA GLY A 109 6.16 -11.13 4.39
C GLY A 109 4.65 -10.95 4.54
N PHE A 110 3.92 -11.02 3.43
CA PHE A 110 2.46 -10.85 3.45
C PHE A 110 1.70 -12.12 3.09
N ARG A 111 2.34 -13.01 2.33
CA ARG A 111 1.66 -14.16 1.72
C ARG A 111 1.36 -15.24 2.74
N ASP A 112 0.30 -15.98 2.47
CA ASP A 112 -0.01 -17.21 3.19
C ASP A 112 0.80 -18.39 2.60
N PRO A 113 1.14 -19.41 3.41
CA PRO A 113 1.79 -20.61 2.92
C PRO A 113 1.01 -21.25 1.76
N GLY A 114 1.68 -21.53 0.64
CA GLY A 114 1.07 -22.20 -0.53
C GLY A 114 0.09 -21.34 -1.34
N GLN A 115 0.01 -20.03 -1.09
CA GLN A 115 -0.88 -19.13 -1.82
C GLN A 115 -0.41 -18.91 -3.26
N VAL A 116 -0.97 -19.64 -4.21
CA VAL A 116 -0.64 -19.56 -5.64
C VAL A 116 -1.90 -19.37 -6.50
N ASN A 117 -1.73 -18.86 -7.71
CA ASN A 117 -2.80 -18.81 -8.72
C ASN A 117 -3.00 -20.17 -9.41
N ASP A 118 -3.96 -20.24 -10.34
CA ASP A 118 -4.26 -21.46 -11.13
C ASP A 118 -3.05 -21.98 -11.94
N GLN A 119 -2.06 -21.12 -12.20
CA GLN A 119 -0.82 -21.46 -12.87
C GLN A 119 0.30 -21.91 -11.91
N GLY A 120 0.03 -21.95 -10.61
CA GLY A 120 1.03 -22.26 -9.58
C GLY A 120 2.02 -21.13 -9.30
N GLU A 121 1.75 -19.91 -9.77
CA GLU A 121 2.57 -18.74 -9.49
C GLU A 121 2.21 -18.12 -8.14
N ASP A 122 3.23 -17.66 -7.44
CA ASP A 122 3.10 -16.93 -6.19
C ASP A 122 2.29 -15.63 -6.34
N VAL A 123 1.22 -15.48 -5.55
CA VAL A 123 0.34 -14.30 -5.58
C VAL A 123 0.09 -13.68 -4.21
N LEU A 124 -0.35 -12.42 -4.25
CA LEU A 124 -0.69 -11.58 -3.10
C LEU A 124 -2.08 -10.95 -3.28
N ASP A 125 -2.83 -10.83 -2.19
CA ASP A 125 -4.06 -10.04 -2.10
C ASP A 125 -3.82 -8.78 -1.27
N LEU A 126 -4.42 -7.64 -1.65
CA LEU A 126 -4.12 -6.34 -1.05
C LEU A 126 -4.45 -6.25 0.43
N GLU A 127 -5.47 -6.97 0.90
CA GLU A 127 -5.81 -7.02 2.32
C GLU A 127 -4.65 -7.58 3.18
N GLN A 128 -3.82 -8.46 2.62
CA GLN A 128 -2.69 -9.06 3.35
C GLN A 128 -1.58 -8.04 3.67
N VAL A 129 -1.55 -6.89 2.97
CA VAL A 129 -0.66 -5.76 3.32
C VAL A 129 -0.98 -5.23 4.72
N GLY A 130 -2.23 -5.39 5.17
CA GLY A 130 -2.67 -5.03 6.51
C GLY A 130 -2.63 -6.19 7.50
N ARG A 131 -1.77 -7.19 7.30
CA ARG A 131 -1.59 -8.27 8.28
C ARG A 131 -0.98 -7.72 9.57
N ALA A 132 -1.52 -8.15 10.71
CA ALA A 132 -0.98 -7.82 12.03
C ALA A 132 0.45 -8.34 12.19
N LYS A 133 1.29 -7.58 12.90
CA LYS A 133 2.71 -7.89 13.14
C LYS A 133 3.54 -8.06 11.85
N ALA A 134 3.03 -7.64 10.70
CA ALA A 134 3.81 -7.56 9.47
C ALA A 134 4.44 -6.16 9.32
N MET A 135 4.36 -5.57 8.13
CA MET A 135 4.76 -4.16 7.91
C MET A 135 3.72 -3.15 8.38
N GLU A 136 2.44 -3.53 8.48
CA GLU A 136 1.39 -2.69 9.07
C GLU A 136 1.70 -2.40 10.54
N HIS A 137 1.42 -1.17 10.98
CA HIS A 137 1.78 -0.69 12.30
C HIS A 137 0.84 0.43 12.80
N ASP A 138 0.78 0.55 14.13
CA ASP A 138 0.09 1.64 14.82
C ASP A 138 0.69 3.01 14.49
N VAL A 139 -0.01 4.09 14.88
CA VAL A 139 0.36 5.48 14.61
C VAL A 139 0.42 5.78 13.11
N SER A 140 -0.47 5.15 12.35
CA SER A 140 -0.73 5.46 10.94
C SER A 140 -1.24 6.90 10.78
N LEU A 141 -0.95 7.56 9.65
CA LEU A 141 -1.36 8.96 9.45
C LEU A 141 -2.88 9.13 9.30
N THR A 142 -3.58 8.09 8.82
CA THR A 142 -4.98 8.19 8.38
C THR A 142 -5.80 6.92 8.62
N ARG A 143 -5.25 5.91 9.30
CA ARG A 143 -5.89 4.64 9.65
C ARG A 143 -5.83 4.50 11.17
N GLN A 144 -6.84 3.89 11.77
CA GLN A 144 -6.87 3.69 13.21
C GLN A 144 -5.86 2.60 13.61
N ASP A 145 -5.33 2.70 14.83
CA ASP A 145 -4.57 1.59 15.41
C ASP A 145 -5.48 0.36 15.51
N ARG A 146 -4.92 -0.82 15.27
CA ARG A 146 -5.70 -2.07 15.18
C ARG A 146 -6.52 -2.35 16.43
N GLU A 147 -5.96 -2.04 17.60
CA GLU A 147 -6.62 -2.26 18.90
C GLU A 147 -7.71 -1.22 19.21
N LEU A 148 -7.75 -0.11 18.46
CA LEU A 148 -8.73 0.95 18.63
C LEU A 148 -9.83 0.94 17.56
N GLY A 149 -9.60 0.31 16.40
CA GLY A 149 -10.65 0.11 15.40
C GLY A 149 -10.15 -0.43 14.05
N ASP A 150 -10.49 0.23 12.94
CA ASP A 150 -10.23 -0.28 11.57
C ASP A 150 -8.84 0.19 11.05
N PRO A 151 -7.83 -0.72 10.95
CA PRO A 151 -6.50 -0.37 10.45
C PRO A 151 -6.43 -0.36 8.92
N MET A 152 -7.48 -0.78 8.23
CA MET A 152 -7.48 -0.95 6.77
C MET A 152 -8.02 0.29 6.07
N ARG A 153 -9.19 0.75 6.51
CA ARG A 153 -9.93 1.82 5.83
C ARG A 153 -9.46 3.20 6.26
N LEU A 154 -9.59 4.16 5.35
CA LEU A 154 -9.37 5.58 5.65
C LEU A 154 -10.29 6.03 6.78
N ASP A 155 -9.72 6.45 7.91
CA ASP A 155 -10.43 7.14 8.96
C ASP A 155 -10.62 8.61 8.58
N ARG A 156 -11.88 9.06 8.52
CA ARG A 156 -12.21 10.41 8.08
C ARG A 156 -11.72 11.49 9.04
N GLY A 157 -11.80 11.27 10.35
CA GLY A 157 -11.35 12.24 11.35
C GLY A 157 -9.84 12.43 11.34
N MET A 158 -9.08 11.34 11.27
CA MET A 158 -7.61 11.38 11.14
C MET A 158 -7.19 11.99 9.80
N TYR A 159 -7.90 11.68 8.72
CA TYR A 159 -7.66 12.28 7.41
C TYR A 159 -7.88 13.79 7.41
N GLU A 160 -9.01 14.27 7.93
CA GLU A 160 -9.30 15.70 8.04
C GLU A 160 -8.27 16.41 8.93
N ARG A 161 -7.89 15.81 10.05
CA ARG A 161 -6.79 16.29 10.90
C ARG A 161 -5.47 16.40 10.14
N LEU A 162 -5.10 15.38 9.36
CA LEU A 162 -3.89 15.39 8.55
C LEU A 162 -3.91 16.55 7.55
N LEU A 163 -5.05 16.84 6.89
CA LEU A 163 -5.15 17.96 5.95
C LEU A 163 -4.82 19.32 6.58
N THR A 164 -5.03 19.49 7.89
CA THR A 164 -4.65 20.73 8.60
C THR A 164 -3.13 20.94 8.71
N VAL A 165 -2.33 19.88 8.51
CA VAL A 165 -0.86 19.93 8.56
C VAL A 165 -0.26 20.61 7.32
N ALA A 166 -1.00 20.65 6.21
CA ALA A 166 -0.54 21.29 4.98
C ALA A 166 -0.41 22.81 5.18
N SER A 167 0.71 23.39 4.73
CA SER A 167 1.01 24.82 4.89
C SER A 167 1.30 25.51 3.55
N ALA A 168 1.24 26.84 3.53
CA ALA A 168 1.42 27.62 2.30
C ALA A 168 2.73 27.27 1.57
N ASN A 169 2.64 27.08 0.26
CA ASN A 169 3.79 26.80 -0.57
C ASN A 169 4.65 28.07 -0.73
N ARG A 170 5.80 28.10 -0.04
CA ARG A 170 6.69 29.28 0.00
C ARG A 170 7.25 29.71 -1.36
N LYS A 171 7.18 28.86 -2.40
CA LYS A 171 7.72 29.13 -3.73
C LYS A 171 6.67 29.49 -4.78
N GLU A 172 5.39 29.32 -4.50
CA GLU A 172 4.32 29.57 -5.46
C GLU A 172 3.54 30.85 -5.11
N LYS A 173 3.22 31.65 -6.15
CA LYS A 173 2.46 32.90 -6.01
C LYS A 173 0.97 32.70 -5.70
N LYS A 174 0.47 31.46 -5.77
CA LYS A 174 -0.92 31.10 -5.45
C LYS A 174 -0.96 30.48 -4.06
N GLU A 175 -2.09 30.64 -3.35
CA GLU A 175 -2.39 30.06 -2.02
C GLU A 175 -2.46 28.51 -2.01
N LYS A 176 -1.65 27.83 -2.81
CA LYS A 176 -1.56 26.37 -2.79
C LYS A 176 -0.84 25.93 -1.51
N LYS A 177 -1.40 24.91 -0.85
CA LYS A 177 -0.80 24.29 0.33
C LYS A 177 0.03 23.07 -0.07
N SER A 178 1.00 22.74 0.76
CA SER A 178 1.85 21.57 0.58
C SER A 178 2.17 20.91 1.92
N PHE A 179 2.35 19.59 1.87
CA PHE A 179 2.88 18.79 2.96
C PHE A 179 4.38 18.78 2.90
N TYR A 180 5.02 19.21 3.97
CA TYR A 180 6.47 19.21 4.10
C TYR A 180 6.93 18.08 5.02
N LEU A 181 8.10 17.50 4.74
CA LEU A 181 8.68 16.40 5.54
C LEU A 181 8.74 16.74 7.03
N TRP A 182 9.17 17.96 7.40
CA TRP A 182 9.26 18.37 8.81
C TRP A 182 7.88 18.49 9.47
N SER A 183 6.88 19.00 8.76
CA SER A 183 5.51 19.11 9.29
C SER A 183 4.91 17.73 9.55
N LEU A 184 5.11 16.78 8.62
CA LEU A 184 4.68 15.39 8.78
C LEU A 184 5.42 14.66 9.89
N ALA A 185 6.72 14.91 10.05
CA ALA A 185 7.53 14.34 11.13
C ALA A 185 7.04 14.80 12.51
N LEU A 186 6.84 16.11 12.68
CA LEU A 186 6.30 16.68 13.92
C LEU A 186 4.88 16.20 14.21
N TYR A 187 4.05 16.09 13.17
CA TYR A 187 2.69 15.55 13.30
C TYR A 187 2.71 14.08 13.75
N ARG A 188 3.56 13.23 13.16
CA ARG A 188 3.69 11.82 13.59
C ARG A 188 4.17 11.71 15.03
N ARG A 189 5.09 12.58 15.47
CA ARG A 189 5.53 12.63 16.87
C ARG A 189 4.38 12.99 17.81
N ALA A 190 3.53 13.93 17.42
CA ALA A 190 2.32 14.29 18.18
C ALA A 190 1.31 13.13 18.23
N LEU A 191 1.05 12.47 17.10
CA LEU A 191 0.20 11.27 17.04
C LEU A 191 0.72 10.16 17.96
N HIS A 192 2.02 9.87 17.93
CA HIS A 192 2.61 8.87 18.81
C HIS A 192 2.38 9.21 20.29
N ALA A 193 2.57 10.47 20.69
CA ALA A 193 2.36 10.91 22.07
C ALA A 193 0.88 10.84 22.50
N GLU A 194 -0.05 11.04 21.58
CA GLU A 194 -1.50 10.87 21.80
C GLU A 194 -1.86 9.39 21.94
N HIS A 195 -1.46 8.57 20.98
CA HIS A 195 -1.74 7.13 20.94
C HIS A 195 -1.08 6.40 22.12
N SER A 196 0.09 6.83 22.57
CA SER A 196 0.74 6.29 23.78
C SER A 196 -0.09 6.46 25.04
N LYS A 197 -1.05 7.40 25.07
CA LYS A 197 -1.97 7.61 26.20
C LYS A 197 -3.27 6.83 26.06
N SER A 198 -3.75 6.62 24.84
CA SER A 198 -5.06 6.02 24.56
C SER A 198 -4.99 4.51 24.23
N ASN A 199 -3.91 4.05 23.58
CA ASN A 199 -3.72 2.66 23.17
C ASN A 199 -2.77 1.94 24.15
N LYS A 200 -3.33 1.17 25.08
CA LYS A 200 -2.54 0.39 26.06
C LYS A 200 -1.73 -0.76 25.43
N GLN A 201 -2.05 -1.12 24.20
CA GLN A 201 -1.39 -2.19 23.45
C GLN A 201 -0.54 -1.62 22.29
N LEU A 202 -0.24 -0.32 22.33
CA LEU A 202 0.51 0.37 21.30
C LEU A 202 1.82 -0.35 20.99
N THR A 203 2.00 -0.72 19.72
CA THR A 203 3.24 -1.29 19.22
C THR A 203 3.90 -0.31 18.27
N PHE A 204 4.83 0.50 18.79
CA PHE A 204 5.56 1.50 17.99
C PHE A 204 7.04 1.60 18.39
N GLY A 205 7.81 0.55 18.10
CA GLY A 205 9.26 0.51 18.32
C GLY A 205 10.07 1.05 17.14
N ILE A 206 11.39 0.84 17.17
CA ILE A 206 12.32 1.23 16.08
C ILE A 206 11.87 0.67 14.71
N PRO A 207 11.44 -0.60 14.57
CA PRO A 207 10.99 -1.12 13.27
C PRO A 207 9.76 -0.37 12.72
N GLN A 208 8.75 -0.14 13.56
CA GLN A 208 7.52 0.57 13.17
C GLN A 208 7.79 2.05 12.88
N HIS A 209 8.63 2.70 13.69
CA HIS A 209 9.08 4.06 13.42
C HIS A 209 9.81 4.17 12.07
N THR A 210 10.66 3.19 11.75
CA THR A 210 11.37 3.14 10.46
C THR A 210 10.39 3.00 9.30
N ALA A 211 9.41 2.09 9.41
CA ALA A 211 8.35 1.93 8.41
C ALA A 211 7.54 3.22 8.22
N ALA A 212 7.09 3.85 9.33
CA ALA A 212 6.36 5.12 9.32
C ALA A 212 7.13 6.27 8.63
N CYS A 213 8.44 6.32 8.80
CA CYS A 213 9.31 7.29 8.13
C CYS A 213 9.46 6.99 6.63
N LEU A 214 9.57 5.71 6.27
CA LEU A 214 9.63 5.27 4.87
C LEU A 214 8.33 5.58 4.10
N GLU A 215 7.16 5.53 4.75
CA GLU A 215 5.88 5.94 4.14
C GLU A 215 5.89 7.42 3.70
N VAL A 216 6.29 8.31 4.61
CA VAL A 216 6.38 9.76 4.36
C VAL A 216 7.45 10.04 3.29
N SER A 217 8.59 9.36 3.40
CA SER A 217 9.67 9.44 2.41
C SER A 217 9.19 8.99 1.02
N ALA A 218 8.45 7.89 0.92
CA ALA A 218 7.94 7.37 -0.35
C ALA A 218 6.95 8.36 -0.99
N MET A 219 6.05 8.97 -0.21
CA MET A 219 5.18 10.04 -0.71
C MET A 219 5.98 11.23 -1.25
N GLN A 220 7.01 11.68 -0.53
CA GLN A 220 7.89 12.76 -0.98
C GLN A 220 8.68 12.40 -2.24
N ALA A 221 9.18 11.16 -2.31
CA ALA A 221 9.96 10.69 -3.44
C ALA A 221 9.12 10.59 -4.72
N VAL A 222 7.92 10.00 -4.62
CA VAL A 222 7.03 9.77 -5.77
C VAL A 222 6.34 11.08 -6.21
N PHE A 223 5.85 11.87 -5.26
CA PHE A 223 4.95 13.00 -5.56
C PHE A 223 5.56 14.39 -5.33
N GLY A 224 6.66 14.49 -4.59
CA GLY A 224 7.32 15.76 -4.24
C GLY A 224 8.41 16.19 -5.22
N LYS A 225 9.25 17.16 -4.82
CA LYS A 225 10.44 17.64 -5.58
C LYS A 225 11.61 17.98 -4.64
N GLY A 226 12.42 16.98 -4.28
CA GLY A 226 13.55 17.13 -3.33
C GLY A 226 13.08 17.37 -1.88
N VAL A 227 14.01 17.59 -0.94
CA VAL A 227 13.72 17.72 0.50
C VAL A 227 12.89 18.97 0.84
N PHE A 228 13.24 20.10 0.24
CA PHE A 228 12.73 21.41 0.64
C PHE A 228 11.45 21.84 -0.10
N SER A 229 10.99 21.05 -1.07
CA SER A 229 9.70 21.29 -1.72
C SER A 229 8.69 20.33 -1.10
N GLY A 230 7.58 20.86 -0.62
CA GLY A 230 6.50 20.03 -0.14
C GLY A 230 5.83 19.27 -1.29
N VAL A 231 5.06 18.25 -0.94
CA VAL A 231 4.13 17.60 -1.86
C VAL A 231 2.84 18.44 -1.88
N PRO A 232 2.29 18.81 -3.05
CA PRO A 232 1.01 19.51 -3.13
C PRO A 232 -0.10 18.82 -2.34
N ALA A 233 -0.90 19.59 -1.59
CA ALA A 233 -2.00 19.03 -0.78
C ALA A 233 -3.01 18.26 -1.64
N GLU A 234 -3.32 18.76 -2.84
CA GLU A 234 -4.16 18.11 -3.84
C GLU A 234 -3.67 16.69 -4.24
N TYR A 235 -2.37 16.42 -4.15
CA TYR A 235 -1.83 15.08 -4.42
C TYR A 235 -2.09 14.13 -3.24
N TYR A 236 -1.99 14.63 -2.01
CA TYR A 236 -2.39 13.87 -0.81
C TYR A 236 -3.89 13.59 -0.80
N GLU A 237 -4.71 14.56 -1.24
CA GLU A 237 -6.15 14.39 -1.34
C GLU A 237 -6.53 13.30 -2.35
N ALA A 238 -5.94 13.32 -3.54
CA ALA A 238 -6.12 12.27 -4.54
C ALA A 238 -5.68 10.89 -4.03
N VAL A 239 -4.47 10.78 -3.46
CA VAL A 239 -3.90 9.49 -3.08
C VAL A 239 -4.55 8.92 -1.81
N LEU A 240 -4.78 9.74 -0.78
CA LEU A 240 -5.33 9.25 0.50
C LEU A 240 -6.86 9.22 0.50
N GLY A 241 -7.51 10.27 -0.04
CA GLY A 241 -8.97 10.42 0.01
C GLY A 241 -9.71 9.67 -1.09
N GLU A 242 -9.18 9.75 -2.32
CA GLU A 242 -9.78 9.12 -3.50
C GLU A 242 -9.14 7.77 -3.85
N GLU A 243 -7.95 7.47 -3.30
CA GLU A 243 -7.10 6.35 -3.72
C GLU A 243 -6.94 6.35 -5.24
N ARG A 244 -6.49 7.51 -5.74
CA ARG A 244 -6.26 7.83 -7.15
C ARG A 244 -4.87 8.42 -7.33
N LEU A 245 -4.21 8.09 -8.44
CA LEU A 245 -2.97 8.77 -8.82
C LEU A 245 -3.26 10.20 -9.32
N PRO A 246 -2.46 11.20 -8.92
CA PRO A 246 -2.79 12.62 -9.12
C PRO A 246 -2.54 13.17 -10.54
N TYR A 247 -2.82 12.38 -11.57
CA TYR A 247 -2.65 12.79 -12.97
C TYR A 247 -3.50 14.01 -13.33
N ARG A 248 -4.71 14.14 -12.74
CA ARG A 248 -5.62 15.28 -12.99
C ARG A 248 -5.08 16.59 -12.42
N GLU A 249 -4.30 16.49 -11.35
CA GLU A 249 -3.66 17.59 -10.65
C GLU A 249 -2.32 17.98 -11.32
N GLY A 250 -1.94 17.29 -12.41
CA GLY A 250 -0.74 17.56 -13.18
C GLY A 250 0.50 16.80 -12.72
N TRP A 251 0.37 15.82 -11.85
CA TRP A 251 1.48 14.94 -11.52
C TRP A 251 1.82 14.02 -12.69
N THR A 252 3.12 13.87 -12.93
CA THR A 252 3.67 12.90 -13.88
C THR A 252 4.74 12.06 -13.19
N PRO A 253 4.75 10.72 -13.38
CA PRO A 253 5.79 9.85 -12.86
C PRO A 253 7.17 10.31 -13.31
N ARG A 254 8.15 10.21 -12.41
CA ARG A 254 9.54 10.49 -12.75
C ARG A 254 10.12 9.35 -13.57
N ARG A 255 10.98 9.66 -14.54
CA ARG A 255 11.69 8.65 -15.34
C ARG A 255 12.79 7.93 -14.57
N PHE A 256 13.39 8.62 -13.60
CA PHE A 256 14.51 8.11 -12.81
C PHE A 256 14.39 8.57 -11.36
N MET A 257 14.73 7.67 -10.43
CA MET A 257 14.78 7.90 -8.99
C MET A 257 15.87 7.02 -8.41
N LEU A 258 16.73 7.60 -7.57
CA LEU A 258 17.73 6.85 -6.83
C LEU A 258 17.19 6.41 -5.47
N LEU A 259 17.55 5.20 -5.03
CA LEU A 259 17.20 4.71 -3.69
C LEU A 259 17.72 5.64 -2.58
N VAL A 260 18.88 6.27 -2.79
CA VAL A 260 19.46 7.20 -1.81
C VAL A 260 18.57 8.40 -1.53
N GLU A 261 17.71 8.82 -2.47
CA GLU A 261 16.74 9.90 -2.23
C GLU A 261 15.72 9.47 -1.16
N ILE A 262 15.15 8.27 -1.31
CA ILE A 262 14.21 7.70 -0.33
C ILE A 262 14.88 7.57 1.04
N LEU A 263 16.12 7.07 1.09
CA LEU A 263 16.84 6.91 2.36
C LEU A 263 17.15 8.26 3.00
N THR A 264 17.52 9.26 2.20
CA THR A 264 17.83 10.61 2.69
C THR A 264 16.59 11.27 3.30
N PHE A 265 15.43 11.17 2.62
CA PHE A 265 14.18 11.68 3.17
C PHE A 265 13.76 10.91 4.43
N ALA A 266 13.94 9.58 4.45
CA ALA A 266 13.60 8.76 5.61
C ALA A 266 14.46 9.11 6.83
N ILE A 267 15.77 9.30 6.66
CA ILE A 267 16.69 9.74 7.73
C ILE A 267 16.28 11.12 8.24
N PHE A 268 15.99 12.07 7.33
CA PHE A 268 15.54 13.41 7.71
C PHE A 268 14.25 13.38 8.55
N VAL A 269 13.26 12.57 8.13
CA VAL A 269 12.01 12.38 8.87
C VAL A 269 12.27 11.70 10.22
N ALA A 270 13.09 10.64 10.25
CA ALA A 270 13.37 9.87 11.47
C ALA A 270 14.01 10.74 12.55
N VAL A 271 14.96 11.61 12.21
CA VAL A 271 15.59 12.54 13.16
C VAL A 271 14.56 13.50 13.77
N LEU A 272 13.65 14.05 12.97
CA LEU A 272 12.65 15.02 13.46
C LEU A 272 11.47 14.36 14.17
N ALA A 273 11.09 13.16 13.75
CA ALA A 273 9.98 12.40 14.29
C ALA A 273 10.39 11.52 15.48
N TRP A 274 11.67 11.51 15.86
CA TRP A 274 12.21 10.61 16.89
C TRP A 274 11.41 10.71 18.20
N PRO A 275 10.69 9.64 18.60
CA PRO A 275 9.85 9.67 19.78
C PRO A 275 10.62 9.29 21.06
N PHE A 276 11.84 8.76 20.94
CA PHE A 276 12.61 8.16 22.05
C PHE A 276 13.72 9.08 22.58
N TRP A 277 13.59 10.40 22.42
CA TRP A 277 14.54 11.31 23.05
C TRP A 277 14.38 11.18 24.58
N PRO A 278 15.45 10.96 25.36
CA PRO A 278 15.36 11.13 26.79
C PRO A 278 15.03 12.61 27.06
N PHE A 279 13.91 12.86 27.75
CA PHE A 279 13.63 14.15 28.35
C PHE A 279 14.49 14.33 29.59
#